data_AF-A0A951PWF9-F1
#
_entry.id   AF-A0A951PWF9-F1
#
_cell.length_a   1.000
_cell.length_b   1.000
_cell.length_c   1.000
_cell.angle_alpha   90.00
_cell.angle_beta   90.00
_cell.angle_gamma   90.00
#
_symmetry.space_group_name_H-M   'P 1'
#
loop_
_entity.id
_entity.type
_entity.pdbx_description
1 polymer ?
#
loop_
_entity_poly.entity_id
_entity_poly.type
_entity_poly.pdbx_seq_one_letter_code
_entity_poly.pdbx_strand_id
1 'polypeptide(L)'
;MAFISTFELLLKPQLPKSITDTRPELSPLARKILQGYFLTIANVTNELVFLSLVVTTRTPGIERDKVLTVLDTTGGNDPVSSVFDSVGEIQKSRFTFPINANDTGLFILQPNALNEELLRKADFELRGYIEIYISSVSTAKTTQLLITPEHRGTFFGTDRAELGEIAYVLPLANGKSLFELGKDS
;
A
#
# COMPACT_ATOMS: atom_id res chain seq x y z
N MET A 1 -13.42 1.51 -14.26
CA MET A 1 -12.70 0.76 -13.19
C MET A 1 -11.45 0.09 -13.77
N ALA A 2 -10.35 -0.07 -13.03
CA ALA A 2 -9.22 -0.91 -13.45
C ALA A 2 -8.52 -1.62 -12.28
N PHE A 3 -8.08 -2.86 -12.48
CA PHE A 3 -7.17 -3.55 -11.54
C PHE A 3 -5.75 -3.02 -11.70
N ILE A 4 -5.05 -2.75 -10.59
CA ILE A 4 -3.66 -2.28 -10.59
C ILE A 4 -2.71 -3.47 -10.40
N SER A 5 -2.70 -4.05 -9.21
CA SER A 5 -1.77 -5.11 -8.82
C SER A 5 -2.29 -5.85 -7.59
N THR A 6 -1.65 -6.98 -7.28
CA THR A 6 -1.68 -7.53 -5.93
C THR A 6 -0.84 -6.65 -4.99
N PHE A 7 -0.98 -6.87 -3.67
CA PHE A 7 -0.13 -6.25 -2.66
C PHE A 7 0.08 -7.20 -1.47
N GLU A 8 1.12 -6.92 -0.69
CA GLU A 8 1.44 -7.56 0.57
C GLU A 8 2.06 -6.56 1.55
N LEU A 9 1.43 -6.41 2.71
CA LEU A 9 1.97 -5.66 3.84
C LEU A 9 2.54 -6.65 4.86
N LEU A 10 3.75 -6.41 5.33
CA LEU A 10 4.41 -7.27 6.31
C LEU A 10 4.97 -6.44 7.47
N LEU A 11 4.70 -6.87 8.69
CA LEU A 11 5.51 -6.55 9.85
C LEU A 11 5.84 -7.84 10.59
N LYS A 12 6.88 -8.56 10.15
CA LYS A 12 7.19 -9.93 10.59
C LYS A 12 8.70 -10.22 10.62
N PRO A 13 9.16 -11.20 11.43
CA PRO A 13 10.51 -11.76 11.28
C PRO A 13 10.73 -12.35 9.89
N GLN A 14 11.93 -12.18 9.33
CA GLN A 14 12.38 -12.84 8.10
C GLN A 14 12.44 -14.36 8.25
N LEU A 15 12.84 -14.83 9.44
CA LEU A 15 12.88 -16.25 9.78
C LEU A 15 11.80 -16.59 10.81
N PRO A 16 11.05 -17.69 10.61
CA PRO A 16 10.13 -18.19 11.62
C PRO A 16 10.84 -18.38 12.97
N LYS A 17 10.19 -17.93 14.04
CA LYS A 17 10.75 -18.00 15.39
C LYS A 17 11.12 -19.44 15.81
N SER A 18 10.35 -20.43 15.37
CA SER A 18 10.64 -21.84 15.61
C SER A 18 12.03 -22.28 15.11
N ILE A 19 12.53 -21.66 14.03
CA ILE A 19 13.87 -21.91 13.51
C ILE A 19 14.92 -21.30 14.44
N THR A 20 14.76 -20.05 14.85
CA THR A 20 15.72 -19.37 15.75
C THR A 20 15.73 -19.96 17.16
N ASP A 21 14.59 -20.47 17.63
CA ASP A 21 14.50 -21.15 18.92
C ASP A 21 15.28 -22.48 18.91
N THR A 22 15.32 -23.17 17.76
CA THR A 22 16.08 -24.42 17.58
C THR A 22 17.54 -24.17 17.21
N ARG A 23 17.82 -23.06 16.51
CA ARG A 23 19.15 -22.67 16.00
C ARG A 23 19.46 -21.21 16.36
N PRO A 24 19.84 -20.93 17.61
CA PRO A 24 20.06 -19.56 18.09
C PRO A 24 21.14 -18.80 17.31
N GLU A 25 22.09 -19.50 16.68
CA GLU A 25 23.14 -18.91 15.86
C GLU A 25 22.60 -18.19 14.60
N LEU A 26 21.35 -18.46 14.19
CA LEU A 26 20.70 -17.81 13.06
C LEU A 26 19.98 -16.50 13.44
N SER A 27 20.01 -16.10 14.72
CA SER A 27 19.35 -14.87 15.19
C SER A 27 19.73 -13.60 14.41
N PRO A 28 21.00 -13.39 13.97
CA PRO A 28 21.37 -12.24 13.15
C PRO A 28 20.67 -12.20 11.77
N LEU A 29 20.21 -13.35 11.27
CA LEU A 29 19.47 -13.45 10.01
C LEU A 29 17.95 -13.30 10.21
N ALA A 30 17.48 -13.24 11.46
CA ALA A 30 16.06 -13.17 11.81
C ALA A 30 15.59 -11.72 12.04
N ARG A 31 16.11 -10.77 11.26
CA ARG A 31 15.67 -9.37 11.29
C ARG A 31 14.17 -9.29 10.99
N LYS A 32 13.52 -8.25 11.49
CA LYS A 32 12.13 -7.95 11.16
C LYS A 32 12.08 -7.18 9.84
N ILE A 33 11.04 -7.38 9.04
CA ILE A 33 10.72 -6.56 7.88
C ILE A 33 9.52 -5.68 8.19
N LEU A 34 9.58 -4.41 7.83
CA LEU A 34 8.43 -3.53 7.63
C LEU A 34 8.28 -3.32 6.13
N GLN A 35 7.30 -3.96 5.50
CA GLN A 35 7.01 -3.83 4.07
C GLN A 35 5.67 -3.11 3.85
N GLY A 36 5.72 -2.05 3.06
CA GLY A 36 4.57 -1.30 2.62
C GLY A 36 4.35 -1.41 1.11
N TYR A 37 3.14 -1.09 0.69
CA TYR A 37 2.75 -0.88 -0.69
C TYR A 37 2.79 0.61 -1.02
N PHE A 38 3.48 0.94 -2.10
CA PHE A 38 3.72 2.30 -2.57
C PHE A 38 3.22 2.40 -4.00
N LEU A 39 2.34 3.36 -4.26
CA LEU A 39 1.72 3.54 -5.56
C LEU A 39 1.97 4.96 -6.05
N THR A 40 2.87 5.08 -7.02
CA THR A 40 3.09 6.33 -7.72
C THR A 40 2.02 6.49 -8.79
N ILE A 41 1.32 7.62 -8.77
CA ILE A 41 0.24 7.95 -9.70
C ILE A 41 0.53 9.34 -10.26
N ALA A 42 0.84 9.42 -11.54
CA ALA A 42 0.95 10.69 -12.26
C ALA A 42 -0.29 10.93 -13.11
N ASN A 43 -0.96 12.07 -12.88
CA ASN A 43 -2.05 12.53 -13.73
C ASN A 43 -1.46 13.28 -14.92
N VAL A 44 -1.49 12.67 -16.11
CA VAL A 44 -0.91 13.25 -17.33
C VAL A 44 -1.91 14.13 -18.09
N THR A 45 -3.05 14.43 -17.49
CA THR A 45 -4.09 15.28 -18.07
C THR A 45 -4.03 16.70 -17.51
N ASN A 46 -4.79 17.60 -18.15
CA ASN A 46 -4.84 19.02 -17.81
C ASN A 46 -5.96 19.39 -16.82
N GLU A 47 -6.59 18.41 -16.18
CA GLU A 47 -7.63 18.63 -15.18
C GLU A 47 -7.32 17.92 -13.85
N LEU A 48 -7.79 18.50 -12.75
CA LEU A 48 -7.79 17.86 -11.43
C LEU A 48 -8.68 16.62 -11.48
N VAL A 49 -8.16 15.49 -10.98
CA VAL A 49 -8.94 14.25 -10.87
C VAL A 49 -9.01 13.79 -9.41
N PHE A 50 -10.22 13.48 -8.95
CA PHE A 50 -10.39 12.71 -7.71
C PHE A 50 -10.41 11.23 -8.04
N LEU A 51 -9.51 10.48 -7.41
CA LEU A 51 -9.36 9.05 -7.59
C LEU A 51 -9.87 8.33 -6.34
N SER A 52 -10.40 7.13 -6.54
CA SER A 52 -10.65 6.18 -5.46
C SER A 52 -9.82 4.93 -5.70
N LEU A 53 -9.00 4.55 -4.71
CA LEU A 53 -8.40 3.23 -4.62
C LEU A 53 -9.31 2.34 -3.79
N VAL A 54 -9.58 1.12 -4.25
CA VAL A 54 -10.29 0.10 -3.48
C VAL A 54 -9.33 -1.04 -3.22
N VAL A 55 -9.03 -1.26 -1.95
CA VAL A 55 -8.21 -2.35 -1.46
C VAL A 55 -9.13 -3.48 -1.03
N THR A 56 -9.03 -4.62 -1.70
CA THR A 56 -9.85 -5.80 -1.39
C THR A 56 -9.01 -6.87 -0.71
N THR A 57 -9.49 -7.34 0.45
CA THR A 57 -8.84 -8.33 1.32
C THR A 57 -9.86 -9.38 1.78
N ARG A 58 -9.42 -10.54 2.27
CA ARG A 58 -10.32 -11.60 2.75
C ARG A 58 -10.05 -12.01 4.20
N THR A 59 -8.82 -12.36 4.57
CA THR A 59 -8.55 -12.80 5.95
C THR A 59 -7.08 -12.61 6.33
N PRO A 60 -6.75 -11.72 7.29
CA PRO A 60 -7.63 -10.70 7.88
C PRO A 60 -8.00 -9.63 6.85
N GLY A 61 -9.00 -8.80 7.15
CA GLY A 61 -9.18 -7.55 6.43
C GLY A 61 -8.44 -6.39 7.09
N ILE A 62 -8.64 -5.16 6.61
CA ILE A 62 -7.91 -4.00 7.14
C ILE A 62 -8.45 -3.58 8.50
N GLU A 63 -7.62 -3.68 9.52
CA GLU A 63 -7.82 -3.06 10.82
C GLU A 63 -7.19 -1.66 10.83
N ARG A 64 -8.00 -0.62 11.09
CA ARG A 64 -7.62 0.79 10.93
C ARG A 64 -6.41 1.21 11.75
N ASP A 65 -6.25 0.66 12.94
CA ASP A 65 -5.15 0.97 13.87
C ASP A 65 -3.85 0.26 13.50
N LYS A 66 -3.91 -0.78 12.66
CA LYS A 66 -2.76 -1.59 12.22
C LYS A 66 -2.20 -1.16 10.88
N VAL A 67 -2.89 -0.29 10.15
CA VAL A 67 -2.51 0.15 8.81
C VAL A 67 -2.46 1.68 8.76
N LEU A 68 -1.36 2.20 8.25
CA LEU A 68 -1.17 3.62 7.95
C LEU A 68 -1.40 3.85 6.46
N THR A 69 -2.20 4.85 6.14
CA THR A 69 -2.41 5.33 4.77
C THR A 69 -2.16 6.81 4.66
N VAL A 70 -1.25 7.19 3.77
CA VAL A 70 -0.92 8.58 3.48
C VAL A 70 -0.83 8.80 1.98
N LEU A 71 -1.05 10.04 1.56
CA LEU A 71 -0.77 10.51 0.21
C LEU A 71 0.30 11.58 0.32
N ASP A 72 1.37 11.40 -0.45
CA ASP A 72 2.41 12.39 -0.58
C ASP A 72 2.41 13.00 -1.98
N THR A 73 2.06 14.28 -2.07
CA THR A 73 2.14 15.10 -3.30
C THR A 73 3.13 16.26 -3.16
N THR A 74 3.55 16.60 -1.94
CA THR A 74 4.34 17.82 -1.65
C THR A 74 5.50 17.61 -0.67
N GLY A 75 5.76 16.36 -0.27
CA GLY A 75 6.65 15.96 0.82
C GLY A 75 5.97 15.89 2.19
N GLY A 76 4.68 16.22 2.29
CA GLY A 76 3.94 16.39 3.54
C GLY A 76 3.39 15.09 4.16
N ASN A 77 3.21 14.02 3.37
CA ASN A 77 2.54 12.78 3.81
C ASN A 77 1.17 13.03 4.46
N ASP A 78 0.24 13.58 3.68
CA ASP A 78 -1.09 13.94 4.18
C ASP A 78 -1.97 12.71 4.42
N PRO A 79 -2.84 12.73 5.44
CA PRO A 79 -3.79 11.63 5.67
C PRO A 79 -4.80 11.53 4.51
N VAL A 80 -5.14 10.30 4.15
CA VAL A 80 -6.11 10.02 3.07
C VAL A 80 -7.49 9.72 3.64
N SER A 81 -8.54 10.25 3.00
CA SER A 81 -9.92 9.91 3.34
C SER A 81 -10.18 8.42 3.07
N SER A 82 -10.70 7.71 4.09
CA SER A 82 -10.90 6.26 4.05
C SER A 82 -12.32 5.85 4.46
N VAL A 83 -12.93 4.95 3.70
CA VAL A 83 -14.21 4.28 4.04
C VAL A 83 -13.94 2.78 4.04
N PHE A 84 -14.47 2.07 5.05
CA PHE A 84 -14.24 0.64 5.24
C PHE A 84 -15.58 -0.08 5.21
N ASP A 85 -15.77 -0.91 4.18
CA ASP A 85 -16.97 -1.70 3.99
C ASP A 85 -16.64 -3.18 4.15
N SER A 86 -17.36 -3.86 5.04
CA SER A 86 -17.22 -5.31 5.25
C SER A 86 -18.45 -6.01 4.70
N VAL A 87 -18.28 -6.84 3.67
CA VAL A 87 -19.36 -7.67 3.12
C VAL A 87 -18.94 -9.13 3.22
N GLY A 88 -19.42 -9.80 4.28
CA GLY A 88 -19.03 -11.18 4.57
C GLY A 88 -17.54 -11.30 4.88
N GLU A 89 -16.89 -12.34 4.34
CA GLU A 89 -15.45 -12.56 4.48
C GLU A 89 -14.61 -11.59 3.65
N ILE A 90 -15.19 -10.89 2.67
CA ILE A 90 -14.44 -9.97 1.81
C ILE A 90 -14.57 -8.56 2.40
N GLN A 91 -13.43 -7.94 2.67
CA GLN A 91 -13.37 -6.58 3.16
C GLN A 91 -12.83 -5.66 2.07
N LYS A 92 -13.56 -4.57 1.83
CA LYS A 92 -13.20 -3.54 0.85
C LYS A 92 -12.95 -2.23 1.58
N SER A 93 -11.76 -1.68 1.42
CA SER A 93 -11.40 -0.37 1.96
C SER A 93 -11.20 0.60 0.81
N ARG A 94 -11.95 1.71 0.80
CA ARG A 94 -11.89 2.74 -0.22
C ARG A 94 -11.13 3.95 0.30
N PHE A 95 -10.10 4.36 -0.45
CA PHE A 95 -9.31 5.55 -0.19
C PHE A 95 -9.55 6.56 -1.30
N THR A 96 -9.97 7.77 -0.98
CA THR A 96 -10.28 8.81 -1.98
C THR A 96 -9.39 10.03 -1.80
N PHE A 97 -8.80 10.49 -2.90
CA PHE A 97 -7.87 11.62 -2.89
C PHE A 97 -7.77 12.33 -4.24
N PRO A 98 -7.40 13.62 -4.25
CA PRO A 98 -7.12 14.38 -5.47
C PRO A 98 -5.71 14.13 -6.00
N ILE A 99 -5.54 14.20 -7.32
CA ILE A 99 -4.25 14.42 -7.99
C ILE A 99 -4.43 15.58 -8.99
N ASN A 100 -3.64 16.64 -8.83
CA ASN A 100 -3.75 17.83 -9.68
C ASN A 100 -3.41 17.50 -11.15
N ALA A 101 -3.77 18.41 -12.05
CA ALA A 101 -3.34 18.36 -13.44
C ALA A 101 -1.81 18.34 -13.55
N ASN A 102 -1.25 17.45 -14.37
CA ASN A 102 0.19 17.31 -14.60
C ASN A 102 1.02 17.09 -13.32
N ASP A 103 0.42 16.48 -12.29
CA ASP A 103 1.03 16.28 -10.98
C ASP A 103 1.17 14.78 -10.64
N THR A 104 2.05 14.47 -9.70
CA THR A 104 2.34 13.10 -9.24
C THR A 104 2.13 12.98 -7.75
N GLY A 105 1.34 11.97 -7.36
CA GLY A 105 1.17 11.59 -5.96
C GLY A 105 1.74 10.21 -5.68
N LEU A 106 2.23 10.02 -4.47
CA LEU A 106 2.64 8.74 -3.91
C LEU A 106 1.65 8.32 -2.84
N PHE A 107 0.80 7.35 -3.15
CA PHE A 107 -0.06 6.73 -2.16
C PHE A 107 0.72 5.63 -1.42
N ILE A 108 0.73 5.70 -0.09
CA ILE A 108 1.43 4.76 0.77
C ILE A 108 0.40 4.01 1.61
N LEU A 109 0.46 2.69 1.57
CA LEU A 109 -0.31 1.78 2.40
C LEU A 109 0.68 0.85 3.10
N GLN A 110 0.84 0.97 4.41
CA GLN A 110 1.85 0.21 5.16
C GLN A 110 1.37 -0.19 6.55
N PRO A 111 1.99 -1.17 7.21
CA PRO A 111 1.74 -1.43 8.62
C PRO A 111 2.00 -0.18 9.45
N ASN A 112 1.14 0.10 10.43
CA ASN A 112 1.27 1.25 11.29
C ASN A 112 2.36 1.01 12.34
N ALA A 113 3.60 1.37 12.04
CA ALA A 113 4.74 1.22 12.95
C ALA A 113 4.64 2.09 14.21
N LEU A 114 3.70 3.05 14.27
CA LEU A 114 3.40 3.82 15.49
C LEU A 114 2.58 3.01 16.50
N ASN A 115 1.97 1.90 16.08
CA ASN A 115 1.29 0.98 16.98
C ASN A 115 2.33 0.10 17.70
N GLU A 116 2.62 0.43 18.96
CA GLU A 116 3.64 -0.25 19.77
C GLU A 116 3.38 -1.76 19.91
N GLU A 117 2.12 -2.16 20.06
CA GLU A 117 1.77 -3.58 20.18
C GLU A 117 2.07 -4.33 18.88
N LEU A 118 1.70 -3.74 17.74
CA LEU A 118 1.99 -4.26 16.41
C LEU A 118 3.49 -4.41 16.19
N LEU A 119 4.26 -3.37 16.50
CA LEU A 119 5.72 -3.34 16.34
C LEU A 119 6.43 -4.35 17.25
N ARG A 120 5.97 -4.48 18.51
CA ARG A 120 6.51 -5.43 19.47
C ARG A 120 6.25 -6.87 19.02
N LYS A 121 5.00 -7.20 18.69
CA LYS A 121 4.60 -8.55 18.25
C LYS A 121 5.26 -8.92 16.93
N ALA A 122 5.31 -7.97 15.98
CA ALA A 122 5.75 -8.20 14.61
C ALA A 122 5.15 -9.51 14.05
N ASP A 123 3.83 -9.62 14.11
CA ASP A 123 3.08 -10.74 13.52
C ASP A 123 1.89 -10.20 12.74
N PHE A 124 2.20 -9.34 11.76
CA PHE A 124 1.20 -8.73 10.91
C PHE A 124 1.48 -9.02 9.44
N GLU A 125 0.45 -9.51 8.78
CA GLU A 125 0.46 -9.81 7.36
C GLU A 125 -0.91 -9.49 6.79
N LEU A 126 -0.92 -8.77 5.67
CA LEU A 126 -2.12 -8.47 4.94
C LEU A 126 -1.85 -8.57 3.45
N ARG A 127 -2.69 -9.33 2.75
CA ARG A 127 -2.58 -9.55 1.30
C ARG A 127 -3.90 -9.29 0.62
N GLY A 128 -3.82 -8.85 -0.63
CA GLY A 128 -4.99 -8.61 -1.44
C GLY A 128 -4.65 -8.06 -2.81
N TYR A 129 -5.60 -7.33 -3.39
CA TYR A 129 -5.43 -6.62 -4.64
C TYR A 129 -6.04 -5.23 -4.57
N ILE A 130 -5.62 -4.37 -5.48
CA ILE A 130 -6.02 -2.97 -5.54
C ILE A 130 -6.66 -2.66 -6.89
N GLU A 131 -7.77 -1.95 -6.82
CA GLU A 131 -8.50 -1.40 -7.96
C GLU A 131 -8.47 0.14 -7.89
N ILE A 132 -8.53 0.80 -9.05
CA ILE A 132 -8.61 2.24 -9.18
C ILE A 132 -9.84 2.68 -9.97
N TYR A 133 -10.44 3.78 -9.53
CA TYR A 133 -11.63 4.39 -10.11
C TYR A 133 -11.44 5.90 -10.18
N ILE A 134 -12.10 6.53 -11.15
CA ILE A 134 -12.42 7.95 -11.02
C ILE A 134 -13.52 8.05 -9.96
N SER A 135 -13.28 8.83 -8.91
CA SER A 135 -14.25 9.01 -7.83
C SER A 135 -15.52 9.71 -8.33
N SER A 136 -16.66 9.40 -7.73
CA SER A 136 -17.95 10.02 -8.08
C SER A 136 -17.92 11.54 -7.90
N VAL A 137 -17.15 12.04 -6.92
CA VAL A 137 -16.96 13.47 -6.63
C VAL A 137 -16.06 14.19 -7.65
N SER A 138 -15.32 13.45 -8.50
CA SER A 138 -14.49 14.06 -9.54
C SER A 138 -15.37 14.73 -10.61
N THR A 139 -14.97 15.84 -11.20
CA THR A 139 -15.66 16.38 -12.39
C THR A 139 -15.23 15.66 -13.68
N ALA A 140 -13.99 15.18 -13.72
CA ALA A 140 -13.44 14.43 -14.85
C ALA A 140 -14.29 13.19 -15.14
N LYS A 141 -14.64 12.98 -16.41
CA LYS A 141 -15.36 11.78 -16.87
C LYS A 141 -14.42 10.67 -17.31
N THR A 142 -13.26 11.07 -17.82
CA THR A 142 -12.18 10.20 -18.26
C THR A 142 -10.87 10.76 -17.77
N THR A 143 -9.85 9.93 -17.55
CA THR A 143 -8.50 10.41 -17.27
C THR A 143 -7.46 9.43 -17.81
N GLN A 144 -6.24 9.92 -17.98
CA GLN A 144 -5.06 9.11 -18.27
C GLN A 144 -4.08 9.25 -17.11
N LEU A 145 -3.60 8.12 -16.60
CA LEU A 145 -2.69 8.04 -15.47
C LEU A 145 -1.47 7.20 -15.83
N LEU A 146 -0.28 7.62 -15.39
CA LEU A 146 0.88 6.72 -15.32
C LEU A 146 0.95 6.15 -13.91
N ILE A 147 0.93 4.82 -13.80
CA ILE A 147 0.85 4.12 -12.53
C ILE A 147 2.08 3.20 -12.37
N THR A 148 2.73 3.29 -11.21
CA THR A 148 3.84 2.40 -10.83
C THR A 148 3.63 1.90 -9.40
N PRO A 149 3.20 0.64 -9.21
CA PRO A 149 3.10 0.00 -7.91
C PRO A 149 4.45 -0.60 -7.49
N GLU A 150 4.80 -0.47 -6.22
CA GLU A 150 6.03 -0.98 -5.65
C GLU A 150 5.76 -1.56 -4.26
N HIS A 151 6.56 -2.55 -3.87
CA HIS A 151 6.79 -2.81 -2.45
C HIS A 151 8.12 -2.17 -2.06
N ARG A 152 8.10 -1.51 -0.90
CA ARG A 152 9.32 -1.05 -0.24
C ARG A 152 9.37 -1.69 1.14
N GLY A 153 10.51 -2.29 1.45
CA GLY A 153 10.75 -3.04 2.67
C GLY A 153 11.97 -2.52 3.40
N THR A 154 11.83 -2.31 4.70
CA THR A 154 12.96 -2.00 5.59
C THR A 154 13.17 -3.18 6.53
N PHE A 155 14.36 -3.74 6.50
CA PHE A 155 14.83 -4.72 7.46
C PHE A 155 15.41 -4.01 8.66
N PHE A 156 15.02 -4.42 9.86
CA PHE A 156 15.47 -3.80 11.10
C PHE A 156 15.68 -4.85 12.20
N GLY A 157 16.66 -4.57 13.05
CA GLY A 157 17.02 -5.36 14.23
C GLY A 157 17.16 -4.47 15.46
N THR A 158 17.78 -4.99 16.51
CA THR A 158 18.13 -4.21 17.70
C THR A 158 19.32 -3.27 17.46
N ASP A 159 20.17 -3.57 16.48
CA ASP A 159 21.26 -2.72 16.06
C ASP A 159 20.83 -1.85 14.86
N ARG A 160 21.08 -0.54 14.96
CA ARG A 160 20.81 0.41 13.88
C ARG A 160 21.72 0.19 12.67
N ALA A 161 22.88 -0.45 12.86
CA ALA A 161 23.78 -0.81 11.77
C ALA A 161 23.24 -1.93 10.86
N GLU A 162 22.17 -2.63 11.28
CA GLU A 162 21.56 -3.75 10.53
C GLU A 162 20.42 -3.33 9.60
N LEU A 163 20.19 -2.01 9.46
CA LEU A 163 19.18 -1.48 8.55
C LEU A 163 19.52 -1.87 7.11
N GLY A 164 18.54 -2.49 6.45
CA GLY A 164 18.61 -2.81 5.03
C GLY A 164 17.33 -2.38 4.35
N GLU A 165 17.42 -1.92 3.12
CA GLU A 165 16.26 -1.49 2.34
C GLU A 165 16.17 -2.30 1.05
N ILE A 166 14.93 -2.56 0.63
CA ILE A 166 14.63 -3.14 -0.66
C ILE A 166 13.43 -2.41 -1.26
N ALA A 167 13.48 -2.16 -2.56
CA ALA A 167 12.36 -1.66 -3.33
C ALA A 167 12.25 -2.46 -4.62
N TYR A 168 11.04 -2.90 -4.98
CA TYR A 168 10.80 -3.62 -6.22
C TYR A 168 9.41 -3.29 -6.77
N VAL A 169 9.35 -3.14 -8.10
CA VAL A 169 8.11 -2.85 -8.84
C VAL A 169 7.24 -4.10 -8.88
N LEU A 170 5.94 -3.90 -8.74
CA LEU A 170 4.94 -4.95 -8.84
C LEU A 170 4.40 -5.04 -10.27
N PRO A 171 4.08 -6.25 -10.77
CA PRO A 171 3.47 -6.40 -12.07
C PRO A 171 2.09 -5.74 -12.09
N LEU A 172 1.86 -4.93 -13.12
CA LEU A 172 0.57 -4.33 -13.41
C LEU A 172 -0.37 -5.34 -14.06
N ALA A 173 -1.64 -5.37 -13.65
CA ALA A 173 -2.63 -6.33 -14.14
C ALA A 173 -2.87 -6.25 -15.66
N ASN A 174 -2.67 -5.07 -16.25
CA ASN A 174 -2.80 -4.83 -17.70
C ASN A 174 -1.45 -4.94 -18.46
N GLY A 175 -0.34 -5.17 -17.77
CA GLY A 175 1.01 -5.18 -18.34
C GLY A 175 1.52 -3.82 -18.85
N LYS A 176 0.83 -2.71 -18.55
CA LYS A 176 1.13 -1.37 -19.10
C LYS A 176 1.01 -0.29 -18.01
N SER A 177 2.01 0.58 -17.91
CA SER A 177 1.99 1.69 -16.94
C SER A 177 0.98 2.79 -17.25
N LEU A 178 0.56 2.94 -18.50
CA LEU A 178 -0.49 3.90 -18.89
C LEU A 178 -1.88 3.29 -18.68
N PHE A 179 -2.67 3.93 -17.82
CA PHE A 179 -4.05 3.60 -17.52
C PHE A 179 -4.98 4.65 -18.12
N GLU A 180 -5.96 4.18 -18.87
CA GLU A 180 -7.07 5.00 -19.35
C GLU A 180 -8.31 4.62 -18.55
N LEU A 181 -8.84 5.57 -17.78
CA LEU A 181 -9.99 5.35 -16.93
C LEU A 181 -11.18 6.14 -17.48
N GLY A 182 -12.35 5.52 -17.48
CA GLY A 182 -13.64 6.19 -17.61
C GLY A 182 -14.43 6.05 -16.31
N LYS A 183 -15.31 7.02 -16.03
CA LYS A 183 -16.40 6.82 -15.09
C LYS A 183 -17.35 5.81 -15.72
N ASP A 184 -17.39 4.61 -15.16
CA ASP A 184 -18.45 3.66 -15.49
C ASP A 184 -19.77 4.32 -15.05
N SER A 185 -20.66 4.53 -16.02
CA SER A 185 -22.00 5.12 -15.82
C SER A 185 -22.90 4.21 -14.99
#